data_AF-A0A3L9M673-F1
#
_entry.id   AF-A0A3L9M673-F1
#
_cell.length_a   1.000
_cell.length_b   1.000
_cell.length_c   1.000
_cell.angle_alpha   90.00
_cell.angle_beta   90.00
_cell.angle_gamma   90.00
#
_symmetry.space_group_name_H-M   'P 1'
#
loop_
_entity.id
_entity.type
_entity.pdbx_description
1 polymer ?
#
loop_
_entity_poly.entity_id
_entity_poly.type
_entity_poly.pdbx_seq_one_letter_code
_entity_poly.pdbx_strand_id
1 'polypeptide(L)'
;MAESILYQKFQQIALLNIEEHYKDKFVYAIPEWAYLTTDPEIIGAVTIHGKEGVLITKKPVDFNVDFKNIISITEYIDFLNQKMNQDLPIIGYIVFFSYVLRVKKDKDYSKKLSQYQLDEIDKFNSNNNEFTISLFILNKDLKRVNDVVELE
;
A
#
# COMPACT_ATOMS: atom_id res chain seq x y z
N MET A 1 -21.21 -2.17 5.93
CA MET A 1 -21.35 -2.28 4.45
C MET A 1 -20.57 -1.20 3.70
N ALA A 2 -20.74 0.10 3.99
CA ALA A 2 -20.00 1.18 3.32
C ALA A 2 -18.47 1.13 3.53
N GLU A 3 -18.02 0.78 4.74
CA GLU A 3 -16.60 0.67 5.09
C GLU A 3 -15.89 -0.46 4.31
N SER A 4 -16.55 -1.60 4.12
CA SER A 4 -16.03 -2.71 3.32
C SER A 4 -15.81 -2.33 1.85
N ILE A 5 -16.71 -1.54 1.25
CA ILE A 5 -16.55 -1.06 -0.12
C ILE A 5 -15.38 -0.06 -0.22
N LEU A 6 -15.22 0.81 0.77
CA LEU A 6 -14.11 1.76 0.80
C LEU A 6 -12.76 1.05 0.92
N TYR A 7 -12.66 0.05 1.80
CA TYR A 7 -11.45 -0.76 1.97
C TYR A 7 -11.12 -1.55 0.70
N GLN A 8 -12.11 -2.10 -0.01
CA GLN A 8 -11.90 -2.73 -1.31
C GLN A 8 -11.33 -1.75 -2.35
N LYS A 9 -11.81 -0.50 -2.38
CA LYS A 9 -11.24 0.54 -3.25
C LYS A 9 -9.80 0.87 -2.86
N PHE A 10 -9.51 0.96 -1.57
CA PHE A 10 -8.13 1.16 -1.09
C PHE A 10 -7.21 0.01 -1.50
N GLN A 11 -7.66 -1.25 -1.39
CA GLN A 11 -6.89 -2.42 -1.85
C GLN A 11 -6.60 -2.35 -3.34
N GLN A 12 -7.60 -1.99 -4.16
CA GLN A 12 -7.43 -1.85 -5.60
C GLN A 12 -6.42 -0.73 -5.94
N ILE A 13 -6.50 0.41 -5.27
CA ILE A 13 -5.56 1.52 -5.45
C ILE A 13 -4.15 1.09 -5.02
N ALA A 14 -4.01 0.38 -3.89
CA ALA A 14 -2.73 -0.14 -3.42
C ALA A 14 -2.10 -1.07 -4.45
N LEU A 15 -2.89 -2.03 -4.95
CA LEU A 15 -2.46 -3.00 -5.96
C LEU A 15 -1.93 -2.30 -7.21
N LEU A 16 -2.73 -1.40 -7.79
CA LEU A 16 -2.35 -0.65 -8.99
C LEU A 16 -1.08 0.17 -8.78
N ASN A 17 -0.92 0.80 -7.62
CA ASN A 17 0.28 1.59 -7.30
C ASN A 17 1.53 0.72 -7.22
N ILE A 18 1.43 -0.46 -6.62
CA ILE A 18 2.55 -1.39 -6.46
C ILE A 18 2.93 -1.97 -7.81
N GLU A 19 1.95 -2.45 -8.59
CA GLU A 19 2.19 -2.96 -9.94
C GLU A 19 2.81 -1.88 -10.84
N GLU A 20 2.34 -0.64 -10.75
CA GLU A 20 2.91 0.50 -11.49
C GLU A 20 4.34 0.84 -11.04
N HIS A 21 4.64 0.75 -9.75
CA HIS A 21 6.00 0.97 -9.22
C HIS A 21 6.99 -0.07 -9.76
N TYR A 22 6.57 -1.34 -9.84
CA TYR A 22 7.41 -2.44 -10.30
C TYR A 22 7.25 -2.76 -11.80
N LYS A 23 6.57 -1.91 -12.58
CA LYS A 23 6.29 -2.19 -14.00
C LYS A 23 7.55 -2.18 -14.86
N ASP A 24 8.59 -1.46 -14.44
CA ASP A 24 9.82 -1.32 -15.23
C ASP A 24 10.64 -2.62 -15.14
N LYS A 25 10.42 -3.48 -16.13
CA LYS A 25 11.08 -4.78 -16.24
C LYS A 25 12.61 -4.67 -16.32
N PHE A 26 13.15 -3.56 -16.84
CA PHE A 26 14.59 -3.37 -16.94
C PHE A 26 15.19 -3.06 -15.56
N VAL A 27 14.59 -2.13 -14.82
CA VAL A 27 15.06 -1.73 -13.47
C VAL A 27 15.08 -2.92 -12.52
N TYR A 28 14.07 -3.77 -12.57
CA TYR A 28 13.92 -4.91 -11.65
C TYR A 28 14.39 -6.26 -12.24
N ALA A 29 15.01 -6.25 -13.42
CA ALA A 29 15.47 -7.45 -14.14
C ALA A 29 14.39 -8.54 -14.26
N ILE A 30 13.13 -8.13 -14.48
CA ILE A 30 12.00 -9.05 -14.59
C ILE A 30 11.97 -9.59 -16.03
N PRO A 31 11.90 -10.92 -16.22
CA PRO A 31 11.81 -11.48 -17.56
C PRO A 31 10.48 -11.11 -18.24
N GLU A 32 10.48 -11.07 -19.57
CA GLU A 32 9.32 -10.61 -20.37
C GLU A 32 8.00 -11.33 -20.05
N TRP A 33 8.09 -12.58 -19.62
CA TRP A 33 6.96 -13.48 -19.37
C TRP A 33 6.36 -13.35 -17.96
N ALA A 34 6.95 -12.52 -17.10
CA ALA A 34 6.52 -12.30 -15.74
C ALA A 34 6.36 -10.81 -15.42
N TYR A 35 5.62 -10.53 -14.35
CA TYR A 35 5.52 -9.22 -13.73
C TYR A 35 5.43 -9.37 -12.21
N LEU A 36 5.82 -8.32 -11.50
CA LEU A 36 5.71 -8.24 -10.05
C LEU A 36 4.34 -7.67 -9.66
N THR A 37 3.72 -8.29 -8.67
CA THR A 37 2.37 -7.99 -8.18
C THR A 37 2.28 -8.35 -6.71
N THR A 38 1.11 -8.17 -6.11
CA THR A 38 0.86 -8.53 -4.73
C THR A 38 -0.64 -8.70 -4.47
N ASP A 39 -1.00 -9.03 -3.24
CA ASP A 39 -2.36 -9.04 -2.75
C ASP A 39 -2.37 -8.20 -1.46
N PRO A 40 -2.58 -6.87 -1.56
CA PRO A 40 -2.37 -5.97 -0.43
C PRO A 40 -3.52 -6.06 0.58
N GLU A 41 -3.17 -6.05 1.86
CA GLU A 41 -4.10 -6.07 2.98
C GLU A 41 -4.10 -4.70 3.69
N ILE A 42 -5.28 -4.08 3.81
CA ILE A 42 -5.38 -2.79 4.50
C ILE A 42 -5.29 -3.03 6.00
N ILE A 43 -4.30 -2.42 6.63
CA ILE A 43 -4.14 -2.42 8.08
C ILE A 43 -5.16 -1.44 8.68
N GLY A 44 -5.27 -0.25 8.10
CA GLY A 44 -6.27 0.73 8.47
C GLY A 44 -6.14 2.03 7.68
N ALA A 45 -7.09 2.93 7.90
CA ALA A 45 -7.09 4.26 7.30
C ALA A 45 -7.38 5.34 8.34
N VAL A 46 -6.65 6.45 8.23
CA VAL A 46 -6.90 7.67 8.98
C VAL A 46 -7.66 8.62 8.09
N THR A 47 -8.82 9.08 8.56
CA THR A 47 -9.62 10.08 7.84
C THR A 47 -9.11 11.48 8.18
N ILE A 48 -8.75 12.27 7.17
CA ILE A 48 -8.23 13.62 7.35
C ILE A 48 -9.39 14.61 7.28
N HIS A 49 -9.60 15.39 8.35
CA HIS A 49 -10.64 16.41 8.44
C HIS A 49 -10.04 17.83 8.43
N GLY A 50 -10.62 18.74 7.64
CA GLY A 50 -10.19 20.14 7.55
C GLY A 50 -8.71 20.34 7.18
N LYS A 51 -8.17 21.56 7.34
CA LYS A 51 -6.73 21.84 7.10
C LYS A 51 -5.82 21.40 8.26
N GLU A 52 -6.39 21.08 9.42
CA GLU A 52 -5.66 20.73 10.65
C GLU A 52 -5.17 19.27 10.67
N GLY A 53 -5.87 18.34 10.01
CA GLY A 53 -5.47 16.93 9.96
C GLY A 53 -4.09 16.69 9.32
N VAL A 54 -3.66 17.59 8.42
CA VAL A 54 -2.32 17.55 7.79
C VAL A 54 -1.21 18.01 8.75
N LEU A 55 -1.53 18.83 9.76
CA LEU A 55 -0.57 19.31 10.75
C LEU A 55 -0.33 18.28 11.85
N ILE A 56 -1.33 17.45 12.16
CA ILE A 56 -1.27 16.44 13.24
C ILE A 56 -0.40 15.25 12.85
N THR A 57 -0.45 14.81 11.59
CA THR A 57 0.40 13.71 11.08
C THR A 57 1.89 14.07 11.01
N LYS A 58 2.21 15.37 11.10
CA LYS A 58 3.58 15.90 11.13
C LYS A 58 4.09 16.16 12.56
N LYS A 59 3.25 15.98 13.59
CA LYS A 59 3.70 16.16 14.98
C LYS A 59 4.41 14.89 15.46
N PRO A 60 5.54 15.02 16.18
CA PRO A 60 6.19 13.87 16.79
C PRO A 60 5.21 13.20 17.75
N VAL A 61 5.19 11.87 17.71
CA VAL A 61 4.47 11.04 18.68
C VAL A 61 5.41 10.67 19.83
N ASP A 62 4.86 10.56 21.03
CA ASP A 62 5.64 10.26 22.25
C ASP A 62 5.99 8.77 22.38
N PHE A 63 5.77 7.98 21.33
CA PHE A 63 6.05 6.56 21.25
C PHE A 63 6.74 6.20 19.94
N ASN A 64 7.54 5.13 19.95
CA ASN A 64 8.23 4.66 18.74
C ASN A 64 7.24 3.97 17.80
N VAL A 65 7.27 4.33 16.51
CA VAL A 65 6.44 3.70 15.48
C VAL A 65 7.32 2.76 14.66
N ASP A 66 7.04 1.47 14.72
CA ASP A 66 7.75 0.45 13.95
C ASP A 66 6.97 0.09 12.67
N PHE A 67 7.45 0.58 11.54
CA PHE A 67 6.90 0.29 10.21
C PHE A 67 7.18 -1.13 9.70
N LYS A 68 7.65 -2.04 10.56
CA LYS A 68 7.71 -3.47 10.30
C LYS A 68 6.73 -4.27 11.16
N ASN A 69 6.01 -3.61 12.07
CA ASN A 69 5.10 -4.25 13.01
C ASN A 69 3.67 -3.74 12.84
N ILE A 70 2.77 -4.63 12.41
CA ILE A 70 1.36 -4.30 12.19
C ILE A 70 0.70 -3.75 13.46
N ILE A 71 1.04 -4.26 14.65
CA ILE A 71 0.47 -3.80 15.92
C ILE A 71 0.87 -2.34 16.18
N SER A 72 2.14 -2.00 15.98
CA SER A 72 2.65 -0.63 16.15
C SER A 72 1.97 0.35 15.19
N ILE A 73 1.70 -0.08 13.95
CA ILE A 73 0.95 0.72 12.98
C ILE A 73 -0.51 0.91 13.39
N THR A 74 -1.17 -0.13 13.88
CA THR A 74 -2.55 -0.02 14.37
C THR A 74 -2.64 0.97 15.53
N GLU A 75 -1.72 0.89 16.50
CA GLU A 75 -1.64 1.85 17.63
C GLU A 75 -1.43 3.29 17.13
N TYR A 76 -0.59 3.46 16.11
CA TYR A 76 -0.35 4.76 15.49
C TYR A 76 -1.59 5.31 14.78
N ILE A 77 -2.33 4.47 14.05
CA ILE A 77 -3.60 4.85 13.40
C ILE A 77 -4.64 5.27 14.43
N ASP A 78 -4.77 4.52 15.52
CA ASP A 78 -5.71 4.83 16.61
C ASP A 78 -5.37 6.17 17.27
N PHE A 79 -4.08 6.41 17.55
CA PHE A 79 -3.61 7.69 18.06
C PHE A 79 -3.98 8.84 17.11
N LEU A 80 -3.71 8.69 15.81
CA LEU A 80 -4.03 9.73 14.82
C LEU A 80 -5.53 10.01 14.77
N ASN A 81 -6.36 8.96 14.73
CA ASN A 81 -7.81 9.08 14.69
C ASN A 81 -8.37 9.80 15.93
N GLN A 82 -7.81 9.56 17.13
CA GLN A 82 -8.21 10.26 18.36
C GLN A 82 -7.90 11.77 18.34
N LYS A 83 -6.93 12.21 17.52
CA LYS A 83 -6.56 13.63 17.41
C LYS A 83 -7.34 14.36 16.32
N MET A 84 -8.06 13.66 15.45
CA MET A 84 -8.79 14.30 14.35
C MET A 84 -10.07 14.99 14.85
N ASN A 85 -10.26 16.24 14.44
CA ASN A 85 -11.51 16.96 14.68
C ASN A 85 -12.58 16.50 13.68
N GLN A 86 -13.47 15.61 14.14
CA GLN A 86 -14.51 15.00 13.31
C GLN A 86 -15.66 15.96 12.93
N ASP A 87 -15.73 17.15 13.55
CA ASP A 87 -16.73 18.18 13.23
C ASP A 87 -16.43 18.90 11.91
N LEU A 88 -15.23 18.72 11.37
CA LEU A 88 -14.80 19.31 10.10
C LEU A 88 -15.05 18.33 8.92
N PRO A 89 -15.24 18.85 7.69
CA PRO A 89 -15.42 17.99 6.53
C PRO A 89 -14.16 17.19 6.19
N ILE A 90 -14.37 15.98 5.68
CA ILE A 90 -13.30 15.11 5.18
C ILE A 90 -12.64 15.74 3.96
N ILE A 91 -11.31 15.82 3.98
CA ILE A 91 -10.50 16.30 2.85
C ILE A 91 -9.63 15.21 2.23
N GLY A 92 -9.42 14.08 2.92
CA GLY A 92 -8.57 13.00 2.44
C GLY A 92 -8.45 11.82 3.39
N TYR A 93 -7.57 10.90 3.01
CA TYR A 93 -7.30 9.64 3.72
C TYR A 93 -5.80 9.35 3.70
N ILE A 94 -5.28 8.85 4.81
CA ILE A 94 -3.99 8.16 4.85
C ILE A 94 -4.30 6.69 5.02
N VAL A 95 -3.82 5.85 4.10
CA VAL A 95 -4.11 4.42 4.10
C VAL A 95 -2.82 3.66 4.33
N PHE A 96 -2.83 2.80 5.34
CA PHE A 96 -1.74 1.89 5.67
C PHE A 96 -2.12 0.48 5.21
N PHE A 97 -1.18 -0.20 4.58
CA PHE A 97 -1.40 -1.54 4.04
C PHE A 97 -0.12 -2.37 4.14
N SER A 98 -0.30 -3.67 4.27
CA SER A 98 0.77 -4.66 4.16
C SER A 98 0.66 -5.42 2.85
N TYR A 99 1.78 -5.91 2.33
CA TYR A 99 1.79 -6.70 1.11
C TYR A 99 3.02 -7.60 1.04
N VAL A 100 2.91 -8.73 0.35
CA VAL A 100 4.04 -9.61 0.03
C VAL A 100 4.25 -9.59 -1.47
N LEU A 101 5.46 -9.27 -1.91
CA LEU A 101 5.74 -9.18 -3.34
C LEU A 101 5.75 -10.56 -3.99
N ARG A 102 5.04 -10.71 -5.10
CA ARG A 102 4.85 -11.96 -5.83
C ARG A 102 5.18 -11.78 -7.30
N VAL A 103 5.59 -12.86 -7.95
CA VAL A 103 5.69 -12.94 -9.41
C VAL A 103 4.47 -13.69 -9.94
N LYS A 104 3.86 -13.16 -11.00
CA LYS A 104 2.83 -13.86 -11.79
C LYS A 104 3.18 -13.83 -13.27
N LYS A 105 2.57 -14.72 -14.04
CA LYS A 105 2.67 -14.69 -15.51
C LYS A 105 2.12 -13.36 -16.03
N ASP A 106 2.90 -12.67 -16.85
CA ASP A 106 2.43 -11.48 -17.55
C ASP A 106 1.23 -11.81 -18.46
N LYS A 107 0.17 -10.99 -18.35
CA LYS A 107 -1.07 -11.15 -19.11
C LYS A 107 -0.84 -10.93 -20.61
N ASP A 108 0.11 -10.07 -20.97
CA ASP A 108 0.45 -9.75 -22.36
C ASP A 108 1.41 -10.78 -22.97
N TYR A 109 1.96 -11.69 -22.15
CA TYR A 109 2.79 -12.78 -22.65
C TYR A 109 1.93 -13.90 -23.26
N SER A 110 1.86 -13.89 -24.59
CA SER A 110 1.01 -14.77 -25.39
C SER A 110 1.39 -16.25 -25.35
N LYS A 111 2.65 -16.59 -25.07
CA LYS A 111 3.12 -17.98 -25.04
C LYS A 111 2.74 -18.67 -23.73
N LYS A 112 2.65 -20.00 -23.78
CA LYS A 112 2.58 -20.81 -22.55
C LYS A 112 3.93 -20.78 -21.84
N LEU A 113 3.89 -20.82 -20.52
CA LEU A 113 5.10 -20.98 -19.72
C LEU A 113 5.59 -22.43 -19.83
N SER A 114 6.88 -22.59 -20.00
CA SER A 114 7.57 -23.87 -19.82
C SER A 114 7.55 -24.28 -18.34
N GLN A 115 7.80 -25.55 -18.06
CA GLN A 115 7.89 -26.03 -16.68
C GLN A 115 8.94 -25.28 -15.87
N TYR A 116 10.12 -25.04 -16.46
CA TYR A 116 11.18 -24.26 -15.83
C TYR A 116 10.72 -22.85 -15.41
N GLN A 117 9.93 -22.17 -16.25
CA GLN A 117 9.41 -20.84 -15.92
C GLN A 117 8.36 -20.89 -14.80
N LEU A 118 7.52 -21.93 -14.77
CA LEU A 118 6.57 -22.15 -13.68
C LEU A 118 7.32 -22.41 -12.36
N ASP A 119 8.35 -23.26 -12.39
CA ASP A 119 9.17 -23.58 -11.22
C ASP A 119 9.88 -22.32 -10.67
N GLU A 120 10.34 -21.41 -11.52
CA GLU A 120 10.94 -20.15 -11.09
C GLU A 120 9.92 -19.20 -10.44
N ILE A 121 8.68 -19.15 -10.95
CA ILE A 121 7.58 -18.40 -10.30
C ILE A 121 7.31 -18.98 -8.91
N ASP A 122 7.16 -20.29 -8.81
CA ASP A 122 6.85 -20.97 -7.55
C ASP A 122 7.98 -20.79 -6.54
N LYS A 123 9.24 -20.89 -6.99
CA LYS A 123 10.42 -20.64 -6.17
C LYS A 123 10.48 -19.21 -5.64
N PHE A 124 10.23 -18.21 -6.49
CA PHE A 124 10.20 -16.81 -6.03
C PHE A 124 9.12 -16.61 -4.97
N ASN A 125 7.89 -17.05 -5.26
CA ASN A 125 6.74 -16.85 -4.37
C ASN A 125 6.85 -17.64 -3.06
N SER A 126 7.53 -18.79 -3.06
CA SER A 126 7.75 -19.58 -1.84
C SER A 126 8.88 -19.04 -0.97
N ASN A 127 9.88 -18.41 -1.59
CA ASN A 127 11.01 -17.82 -0.88
C ASN A 127 10.69 -16.41 -0.35
N ASN A 128 9.79 -15.70 -1.00
CA ASN A 128 9.44 -14.34 -0.64
C ASN A 128 8.14 -14.29 0.18
N ASN A 129 8.28 -14.48 1.49
CA ASN A 129 7.16 -14.49 2.44
C ASN A 129 7.16 -13.28 3.37
N GLU A 130 8.19 -12.42 3.28
CA GLU A 130 8.31 -11.25 4.12
C GLU A 130 7.32 -10.18 3.62
N PHE A 131 6.45 -9.72 4.52
CA PHE A 131 5.52 -8.64 4.20
C PHE A 131 6.23 -7.29 4.36
N THR A 132 5.87 -6.36 3.51
CA THR A 132 6.24 -4.94 3.60
C THR A 132 5.02 -4.15 4.03
N ILE A 133 5.21 -3.19 4.94
CA ILE A 133 4.18 -2.20 5.27
C ILE A 133 4.47 -0.93 4.47
N SER A 134 3.43 -0.32 3.92
CA SER A 134 3.52 0.92 3.17
C SER A 134 2.28 1.78 3.39
N LEU A 135 2.36 3.03 2.95
CA LEU A 135 1.24 3.96 3.02
C LEU A 135 1.07 4.75 1.73
N PHE A 136 -0.14 5.24 1.49
CA PHE A 136 -0.39 6.28 0.50
C PHE A 136 -1.44 7.27 1.01
N ILE A 137 -1.45 8.45 0.40
CA ILE A 137 -2.35 9.55 0.75
C ILE A 137 -3.30 9.80 -0.42
N LEU A 138 -4.59 9.91 -0.12
CA LEU A 138 -5.66 10.23 -1.06
C LEU A 138 -6.38 11.50 -0.64
N ASN A 139 -6.91 12.24 -1.61
CA ASN A 139 -7.93 13.24 -1.35
C ASN A 139 -9.30 12.56 -1.11
N LYS A 140 -10.31 13.36 -0.72
CA LYS A 140 -11.68 12.88 -0.47
C LYS A 140 -12.33 12.15 -1.67
N ASP A 141 -11.85 12.43 -2.89
CA ASP A 141 -12.33 11.84 -4.13
C ASP A 141 -11.53 10.59 -4.53
N LEU A 142 -10.70 10.06 -3.61
CA LEU A 142 -9.85 8.88 -3.78
C LEU A 142 -8.77 9.03 -4.86
N LYS A 143 -8.40 10.27 -5.18
CA LYS A 143 -7.27 10.57 -6.08
C LYS A 143 -6.01 10.79 -5.26
N ARG A 144 -4.87 10.33 -5.78
CA ARG A 144 -3.56 10.59 -5.18
C ARG A 144 -3.34 12.09 -5.05
N VAL A 145 -2.80 12.48 -3.89
CA VAL A 145 -2.17 13.78 -3.71
C VAL A 145 -0.70 13.55 -4.05
N ASN A 146 -0.25 13.99 -5.24
CA ASN A 146 1.15 13.85 -5.62
C ASN A 146 2.04 14.64 -4.64
N ASP A 147 3.05 13.93 -4.14
CA ASP A 147 4.24 14.35 -3.42
C ASP A 147 4.06 15.33 -2.25
N VAL A 148 4.06 14.78 -1.03
CA VAL A 148 4.45 15.53 0.16
C VAL A 148 5.54 14.77 0.91
N VAL A 149 6.77 15.10 0.51
CA VAL A 149 8.04 15.11 1.27
C VAL A 149 8.58 13.75 1.75
N GLU A 150 9.70 13.34 1.16
CA GLU A 150 10.61 12.32 1.72
C GLU A 150 10.89 12.64 3.19
N LEU A 151 10.52 11.73 4.09
CA LEU A 151 10.97 11.77 5.48
C LEU A 151 12.24 10.91 5.54
N GLU A 152 13.39 11.57 5.63
CA GLU A 152 14.64 10.96 6.12
C GLU A 152 14.56 10.67 7.62
#